data_AF-A0A9X5PB97-F1
#
_entry.id   AF-A0A9X5PB97-F1
#
_cell.length_a   1.000
_cell.length_b   1.000
_cell.length_c   1.000
_cell.angle_alpha   90.00
_cell.angle_beta   90.00
_cell.angle_gamma   90.00
#
_symmetry.space_group_name_H-M   'P 1'
#
loop_
_entity.id
_entity.type
_entity.pdbx_description
1 polymer ?
#
loop_
_entity_poly.entity_id
_entity_poly.type
_entity_poly.pdbx_seq_one_letter_code
_entity_poly.pdbx_strand_id
1 'polypeptide(L)'
;MKCIENIVLQPEAECEWDDLEETEGFYRPLYALLYTGLPNHGRLMSLDWDDFKERAEGLYNALSHEVQRRLRKSVGTAPADYRKNPHQKLAWMFANRFPAFGAVLKHVHLNADILLKTVALLMEEDVGAENFIRFKTKIDALNRLAWTRTQTDSESQSGVSNLGTISETLLERALADLIDGSRFFKTSNQEIQSYGDFVLMCLPNNLWLSVKSNYARERLLASGYTTDILGVGFFTDYREFTSKAKIRNFQRVGFLAMYLPDVPVSRDQQEAEISTYEEVREFYQRQNHEMPKNINGTDFLRPLSGLYNDLAALLEEENIQNRTTIKF
;
A
#
# COMPACT_ATOMS: atom_id res chain seq x y z
N MET A 1 0.07 -30.24 -10.60
CA MET A 1 -0.03 -28.76 -10.55
C MET A 1 -1.39 -28.36 -10.01
N LYS A 2 -1.44 -27.32 -9.18
CA LYS A 2 -2.67 -26.71 -8.66
C LYS A 2 -2.79 -25.29 -9.20
N CYS A 3 -3.99 -24.85 -9.52
CA CYS A 3 -4.23 -23.51 -10.08
C CYS A 3 -5.06 -22.68 -9.11
N ILE A 4 -4.68 -21.43 -8.88
CA ILE A 4 -5.37 -20.44 -8.04
C ILE A 4 -5.55 -19.18 -8.87
N GLU A 5 -6.79 -18.90 -9.31
CA GLU A 5 -7.04 -17.90 -10.36
C GLU A 5 -6.12 -18.12 -11.56
N ASN A 6 -5.17 -17.22 -11.80
CA ASN A 6 -4.20 -17.30 -12.90
C ASN A 6 -2.83 -17.86 -12.47
N ILE A 7 -2.64 -18.17 -11.19
CA ILE A 7 -1.37 -18.63 -10.64
C ILE A 7 -1.30 -20.16 -10.67
N VAL A 8 -0.30 -20.71 -11.36
CA VAL A 8 0.00 -22.14 -11.37
C VAL A 8 1.05 -22.46 -10.31
N LEU A 9 0.69 -23.30 -9.35
CA LEU A 9 1.59 -23.85 -8.36
C LEU A 9 2.04 -25.27 -8.75
N GLN A 10 3.36 -25.46 -8.74
CA GLN A 10 3.97 -26.75 -8.96
C GLN A 10 4.03 -27.57 -7.67
N PRO A 11 3.95 -28.92 -7.75
CA PRO A 11 4.28 -29.79 -6.62
C PRO A 11 5.70 -29.51 -6.12
N GLU A 12 5.94 -29.72 -4.83
CA GLU A 12 7.26 -29.53 -4.22
C GLU A 12 8.37 -30.28 -4.97
N ALA A 13 8.10 -31.51 -5.42
CA ALA A 13 9.06 -32.35 -6.14
C ALA A 13 9.44 -31.81 -7.53
N GLU A 14 8.67 -30.87 -8.08
CA GLU A 14 8.96 -30.22 -9.38
C GLU A 14 9.62 -28.84 -9.19
N CYS A 15 9.75 -28.35 -7.95
CA CYS A 15 10.43 -27.09 -7.67
C CYS A 15 11.95 -27.28 -7.63
N GLU A 16 12.69 -26.28 -8.11
CA GLU A 16 14.13 -26.21 -7.93
C GLU A 16 14.46 -25.69 -6.53
N TRP A 17 15.20 -26.49 -5.76
CA TRP A 17 15.61 -26.18 -4.39
C TRP A 17 17.14 -26.04 -4.32
N ASP A 18 17.60 -25.07 -3.53
CA ASP A 18 19.00 -24.98 -3.14
C ASP A 18 19.26 -25.84 -1.90
N ASP A 19 20.51 -26.28 -1.70
CA ASP A 19 20.91 -27.13 -0.58
C ASP A 19 21.17 -26.35 0.73
N LEU A 20 20.50 -25.20 0.94
CA LEU A 20 20.67 -24.39 2.14
C LEU A 20 19.85 -24.93 3.32
N GLU A 21 20.34 -24.71 4.54
CA GLU A 21 19.67 -25.14 5.78
C GLU A 21 18.27 -24.54 5.92
N GLU A 22 18.07 -23.26 5.59
CA GLU A 22 16.74 -22.63 5.55
C GLU A 22 15.79 -23.31 4.54
N THR A 23 16.34 -23.80 3.43
CA THR A 23 15.56 -24.41 2.37
C THR A 23 15.05 -25.76 2.82
N GLU A 24 15.95 -26.65 3.23
CA GLU A 24 15.59 -28.00 3.67
C GLU A 24 14.87 -28.00 5.02
N GLY A 25 15.24 -27.10 5.93
CA GLY A 25 14.71 -27.06 7.30
C GLY A 25 13.41 -26.28 7.47
N PHE A 26 13.09 -25.35 6.56
CA PHE A 26 11.91 -24.48 6.69
C PHE A 26 11.09 -24.37 5.41
N TYR A 27 11.68 -23.90 4.31
CA TYR A 27 10.93 -23.58 3.11
C TYR A 27 10.30 -24.80 2.44
N ARG A 28 11.11 -25.81 2.14
CA ARG A 28 10.68 -27.04 1.48
C ARG A 28 9.62 -27.82 2.28
N PRO A 29 9.81 -28.12 3.57
CA PRO A 29 8.80 -28.84 4.35
C PRO A 29 7.50 -28.03 4.53
N LEU A 30 7.58 -26.71 4.68
CA LEU A 30 6.39 -25.86 4.79
C LEU A 30 5.67 -25.73 3.43
N TYR A 31 6.41 -25.66 2.33
CA TYR A 31 5.84 -25.68 0.99
C TYR A 31 5.07 -26.99 0.74
N ALA A 32 5.69 -28.14 1.01
CA ALA A 32 5.05 -29.44 0.83
C ALA A 32 3.75 -29.54 1.65
N LEU A 33 3.78 -29.05 2.88
CA LEU A 33 2.62 -29.02 3.78
C LEU A 33 1.48 -28.15 3.22
N LEU A 34 1.77 -26.89 2.90
CA LEU A 34 0.77 -25.95 2.38
C LEU A 34 0.25 -26.40 1.01
N TYR A 35 1.14 -26.86 0.12
CA TYR A 35 0.75 -27.40 -1.18
C TYR A 35 -0.17 -28.61 -1.03
N THR A 36 0.08 -29.51 -0.07
CA THR A 36 -0.80 -30.66 0.19
C THR A 36 -2.18 -30.21 0.67
N GLY A 37 -2.24 -29.19 1.53
CA GLY A 37 -3.48 -28.60 2.03
C GLY A 37 -4.33 -27.91 0.96
N LEU A 38 -3.74 -27.51 -0.17
CA LEU A 38 -4.50 -26.81 -1.22
C LEU A 38 -5.54 -27.73 -1.88
N PRO A 39 -6.75 -27.24 -2.20
CA PRO A 39 -7.66 -27.98 -3.07
C PRO A 39 -7.10 -28.05 -4.51
N ASN A 40 -7.52 -29.05 -5.29
CA ASN A 40 -7.09 -29.21 -6.69
C ASN A 40 -7.46 -28.00 -7.57
N HIS A 41 -8.65 -27.43 -7.30
CA HIS A 41 -9.08 -26.14 -7.83
C HIS A 41 -9.00 -25.12 -6.71
N GLY A 42 -7.86 -24.41 -6.66
CA GLY A 42 -7.57 -23.39 -5.66
C GLY A 42 -8.55 -22.23 -5.75
N ARG A 43 -9.09 -21.81 -4.61
CA ARG A 43 -9.71 -20.49 -4.46
C ARG A 43 -8.76 -19.58 -3.70
N LEU A 44 -8.87 -18.28 -3.92
CA LEU A 44 -8.24 -17.31 -3.05
C LEU A 44 -8.61 -17.61 -1.59
N MET A 45 -7.65 -17.40 -0.69
CA MET A 45 -7.87 -17.53 0.76
C MET A 45 -8.40 -18.91 1.20
N SER A 46 -7.94 -19.97 0.53
CA SER A 46 -8.37 -21.35 0.77
C SER A 46 -7.65 -22.09 1.90
N LEU A 47 -6.51 -21.58 2.38
CA LEU A 47 -5.71 -22.19 3.46
C LEU A 47 -5.79 -21.37 4.73
N ASP A 48 -6.26 -21.97 5.81
CA ASP A 48 -6.25 -21.35 7.14
C ASP A 48 -4.85 -21.39 7.74
N TRP A 49 -4.19 -20.24 7.91
CA TRP A 49 -2.86 -20.22 8.52
C TRP A 49 -2.87 -20.73 9.97
N ASP A 50 -4.01 -20.64 10.66
CA ASP A 50 -4.14 -21.16 12.02
C ASP A 50 -3.91 -22.68 12.10
N ASP A 51 -4.13 -23.42 11.00
CA ASP A 51 -3.90 -24.87 10.91
C ASP A 51 -2.41 -25.23 10.75
N PHE A 52 -1.56 -24.28 10.34
CA PHE A 52 -0.16 -24.54 9.97
C PHE A 52 0.87 -23.83 10.87
N LYS A 53 0.47 -22.79 11.59
CA LYS A 53 1.39 -21.91 12.34
C LYS A 53 2.28 -22.63 13.36
N GLU A 54 1.76 -23.61 14.09
CA GLU A 54 2.52 -24.38 15.08
C GLU A 54 3.60 -25.24 14.39
N ARG A 55 3.27 -25.80 13.23
CA ARG A 55 4.24 -26.58 12.44
C ARG A 55 5.33 -25.68 11.88
N ALA A 56 4.97 -24.50 11.37
CA ALA A 56 5.93 -23.52 10.89
C ALA A 56 6.88 -23.04 12.00
N GLU A 57 6.36 -22.83 13.21
CA GLU A 57 7.17 -22.47 14.37
C GLU A 57 8.13 -23.59 14.78
N GLY A 58 7.66 -24.84 14.82
CA GLY A 58 8.51 -26.00 15.08
C GLY A 58 9.66 -26.14 14.07
N LEU A 59 9.37 -25.96 12.78
CA LEU A 59 10.39 -25.96 11.72
C LEU A 59 11.43 -24.86 11.94
N TYR A 60 10.98 -23.63 12.20
CA TYR A 60 11.87 -22.50 12.43
C TYR A 60 12.74 -22.65 13.68
N ASN A 61 12.17 -23.16 14.78
CA ASN A 61 12.90 -23.36 16.04
C ASN A 61 13.95 -24.48 15.95
N ALA A 62 13.81 -25.40 15.00
CA ALA A 62 14.79 -26.45 14.73
C ALA A 62 16.03 -25.94 13.96
N LEU A 63 15.93 -24.77 13.32
CA LEU A 63 17.04 -24.17 12.57
C LEU A 63 18.10 -23.59 13.50
N SER A 64 19.34 -23.51 13.00
CA SER A 64 20.42 -22.79 13.65
C SER A 64 20.08 -21.31 13.87
N HIS A 65 20.61 -20.71 14.95
CA HIS A 65 20.38 -19.30 15.27
C HIS A 65 20.80 -18.35 14.15
N GLU A 66 21.82 -18.73 13.37
CA GLU A 66 22.29 -17.94 12.24
C GLU A 66 21.24 -17.93 11.11
N VAL A 67 20.68 -19.07 10.76
CA VAL A 67 19.60 -19.19 9.78
C VAL A 67 18.36 -18.41 10.23
N GLN A 68 17.94 -18.59 11.48
CA GLN A 68 16.80 -17.84 12.03
C GLN A 68 17.02 -16.32 11.90
N ARG A 69 18.26 -15.85 12.10
CA ARG A 69 18.62 -14.44 11.89
C ARG A 69 18.50 -14.03 10.42
N ARG A 70 18.97 -14.85 9.47
CA ARG A 70 18.84 -14.58 8.03
C ARG A 70 17.38 -14.49 7.61
N LEU A 71 16.55 -15.45 8.01
CA LEU A 71 15.10 -15.46 7.73
C LEU A 71 14.40 -14.22 8.30
N ARG A 72 14.70 -13.82 9.53
CA ARG A 72 14.16 -12.56 10.09
C ARG A 72 14.58 -11.33 9.28
N LYS A 73 15.84 -11.29 8.83
CA LYS A 73 16.37 -10.18 8.02
C LYS A 73 15.73 -10.11 6.64
N SER A 74 15.36 -11.23 6.03
CA SER A 74 14.74 -11.25 4.69
C SER A 74 13.38 -10.56 4.64
N VAL A 75 12.73 -10.38 5.80
CA VAL A 75 11.45 -9.65 5.95
C VAL A 75 11.57 -8.45 6.89
N GLY A 76 12.78 -7.91 7.05
CA GLY A 76 13.04 -6.69 7.82
C GLY A 76 12.58 -6.74 9.29
N THR A 77 12.51 -7.93 9.90
CA THR A 77 11.93 -8.11 11.23
C THR A 77 13.01 -8.19 12.31
N ALA A 78 12.98 -7.26 13.27
CA ALA A 78 13.87 -7.31 14.44
C ALA A 78 13.47 -8.44 15.41
N PRO A 79 14.40 -8.97 16.22
CA PRO A 79 14.09 -10.04 17.19
C PRO A 79 13.00 -9.68 18.21
N ALA A 80 12.92 -8.41 18.61
CA ALA A 80 11.86 -7.93 19.50
C ALA A 80 10.48 -7.97 18.82
N ASP A 81 10.40 -7.60 17.55
CA ASP A 81 9.14 -7.59 16.81
C ASP A 81 8.69 -8.99 16.39
N TYR A 82 9.64 -9.91 16.14
CA TYR A 82 9.33 -11.33 15.96
C TYR A 82 8.57 -11.89 17.16
N ARG A 83 9.04 -11.60 18.38
CA ARG A 83 8.43 -12.12 19.62
C ARG A 83 7.00 -11.61 19.88
N LYS A 84 6.63 -10.46 19.32
CA LYS A 84 5.27 -9.91 19.48
C LYS A 84 4.24 -10.71 18.69
N ASN A 85 4.61 -11.23 17.52
CA ASN A 85 3.69 -11.96 16.64
C ASN A 85 4.45 -12.97 15.75
N PRO A 86 5.03 -14.04 16.32
CA PRO A 86 5.91 -14.94 15.60
C PRO A 86 5.19 -15.62 14.44
N HIS A 87 3.94 -16.03 14.62
CA HIS A 87 3.16 -16.74 13.61
C HIS A 87 2.92 -15.91 12.35
N GLN A 88 2.61 -14.61 12.47
CA GLN A 88 2.50 -13.73 11.30
C GLN A 88 3.85 -13.57 10.60
N LYS A 89 4.94 -13.40 11.35
CA LYS A 89 6.28 -13.23 10.76
C LYS A 89 6.77 -14.48 10.04
N LEU A 90 6.44 -15.67 10.52
CA LEU A 90 6.77 -16.93 9.83
C LEU A 90 6.04 -17.04 8.49
N ALA A 91 4.75 -16.65 8.46
CA ALA A 91 4.02 -16.54 7.19
C ALA A 91 4.70 -15.56 6.23
N TRP A 92 5.20 -14.43 6.73
CA TRP A 92 5.94 -13.45 5.92
C TRP A 92 7.24 -14.04 5.37
N MET A 93 8.04 -14.70 6.21
CA MET A 93 9.31 -15.31 5.78
C MET A 93 9.07 -16.29 4.62
N PHE A 94 8.01 -17.09 4.73
CA PHE A 94 7.59 -18.04 3.69
C PHE A 94 7.06 -17.34 2.44
N ALA A 95 6.06 -16.48 2.57
CA ALA A 95 5.41 -15.81 1.45
C ALA A 95 6.32 -14.79 0.75
N ASN A 96 7.38 -14.29 1.39
CA ASN A 96 8.37 -13.47 0.72
C ASN A 96 9.19 -14.27 -0.32
N ARG A 97 9.43 -15.56 -0.06
CA ARG A 97 10.07 -16.48 -1.02
C ARG A 97 9.06 -17.02 -2.03
N PHE A 98 7.83 -17.29 -1.59
CA PHE A 98 6.75 -17.82 -2.44
C PHE A 98 5.50 -16.93 -2.40
N PRO A 99 5.49 -15.77 -3.10
CA PRO A 99 4.38 -14.82 -3.03
C PRO A 99 3.04 -15.38 -3.49
N ALA A 100 3.06 -16.40 -4.36
CA ALA A 100 1.86 -17.12 -4.77
C ALA A 100 1.05 -17.67 -3.58
N PHE A 101 1.71 -18.09 -2.49
CA PHE A 101 1.00 -18.54 -1.29
C PHE A 101 0.32 -17.41 -0.53
N GLY A 102 0.74 -16.16 -0.72
CA GLY A 102 0.03 -15.01 -0.18
C GLY A 102 -1.41 -14.89 -0.69
N ALA A 103 -1.71 -15.44 -1.87
CA ALA A 103 -3.05 -15.41 -2.46
C ALA A 103 -4.02 -16.44 -1.81
N VAL A 104 -3.50 -17.42 -1.07
CA VAL A 104 -4.28 -18.53 -0.50
C VAL A 104 -4.29 -18.56 1.01
N LEU A 105 -3.36 -17.89 1.68
CA LEU A 105 -3.30 -17.87 3.15
C LEU A 105 -4.28 -16.86 3.73
N LYS A 106 -5.31 -17.36 4.44
CA LYS A 106 -6.21 -16.53 5.26
C LYS A 106 -5.71 -16.45 6.71
N HIS A 107 -6.22 -15.47 7.44
CA HIS A 107 -5.86 -15.11 8.83
C HIS A 107 -4.41 -14.63 8.98
N VAL A 108 -3.87 -14.03 7.93
CA VAL A 108 -2.54 -13.42 7.89
C VAL A 108 -2.63 -12.00 7.36
N HIS A 109 -2.07 -11.04 8.10
CA HIS A 109 -1.78 -9.71 7.59
C HIS A 109 -0.41 -9.75 6.92
N LEU A 110 -0.36 -10.00 5.62
CA LEU A 110 0.90 -9.94 4.86
C LEU A 110 1.45 -8.51 4.92
N ASN A 111 2.78 -8.37 5.07
CA ASN A 111 3.38 -7.04 4.98
C ASN A 111 3.18 -6.44 3.58
N ALA A 112 3.27 -5.12 3.46
CA ALA A 112 3.04 -4.40 2.21
C ALA A 112 3.82 -4.99 1.03
N ASP A 113 5.12 -5.22 1.15
CA ASP A 113 5.93 -5.73 0.04
C ASP A 113 5.50 -7.10 -0.48
N ILE A 114 5.21 -8.05 0.42
CA ILE A 114 4.77 -9.39 0.04
C ILE A 114 3.37 -9.31 -0.57
N LEU A 115 2.49 -8.49 -0.01
CA LEU A 115 1.14 -8.32 -0.51
C LEU A 115 1.13 -7.72 -1.92
N LEU A 116 1.97 -6.73 -2.19
CA LEU A 116 2.13 -6.16 -3.52
C LEU A 116 2.69 -7.19 -4.52
N LYS A 117 3.70 -7.99 -4.14
CA LYS A 117 4.19 -9.11 -4.98
C LYS A 117 3.10 -10.14 -5.27
N THR A 118 2.30 -10.46 -4.26
CA THR A 118 1.17 -11.40 -4.39
C THR A 118 0.14 -10.89 -5.39
N VAL A 119 -0.23 -9.61 -5.27
CA VAL A 119 -1.22 -8.99 -6.16
C VAL A 119 -0.67 -8.79 -7.56
N ALA A 120 0.61 -8.48 -7.72
CA ALA A 120 1.26 -8.45 -9.03
C ALA A 120 1.14 -9.79 -9.78
N LEU A 121 1.35 -10.91 -9.08
CA LEU A 121 1.12 -12.24 -9.65
C LEU A 121 -0.34 -12.49 -10.04
N LEU A 122 -1.30 -12.01 -9.25
CA LEU A 122 -2.73 -12.15 -9.55
C LEU A 122 -3.19 -11.27 -10.72
N MET A 123 -2.54 -10.12 -10.91
CA MET A 123 -2.89 -9.15 -11.95
C MET A 123 -2.06 -9.34 -13.23
N GLU A 124 -1.00 -10.15 -13.20
CA GLU A 124 -0.04 -10.35 -14.30
C GLU A 124 0.62 -9.04 -14.78
N GLU A 125 0.76 -8.07 -13.87
CA GLU A 125 1.38 -6.77 -14.11
C GLU A 125 2.14 -6.33 -12.85
N ASP A 126 3.12 -5.45 -13.01
CA ASP A 126 3.77 -4.78 -11.89
C ASP A 126 3.06 -3.45 -11.55
N VAL A 127 3.28 -2.94 -10.34
CA VAL A 127 2.74 -1.64 -9.91
C VAL A 127 3.44 -0.52 -10.69
N GLY A 128 2.65 0.38 -11.27
CA GLY A 128 3.11 1.59 -11.95
C GLY A 128 2.09 2.73 -11.90
N ALA A 129 2.45 3.86 -12.51
CA ALA A 129 1.67 5.10 -12.51
C ALA A 129 0.22 4.92 -13.03
N GLU A 130 0.02 4.02 -13.99
CA GLU A 130 -1.28 3.80 -14.64
C GLU A 130 -2.21 2.85 -13.89
N ASN A 131 -1.69 2.04 -12.96
CA ASN A 131 -2.45 0.93 -12.36
C ASN A 131 -2.43 0.87 -10.82
N PHE A 132 -1.67 1.71 -10.13
CA PHE A 132 -1.54 1.65 -8.66
C PHE A 132 -2.87 1.78 -7.89
N ILE A 133 -3.85 2.50 -8.44
CA ILE A 133 -5.20 2.59 -7.85
C ILE A 133 -5.93 1.25 -7.94
N ARG A 134 -5.87 0.59 -9.11
CA ARG A 134 -6.42 -0.77 -9.30
C ARG A 134 -5.74 -1.79 -8.40
N PHE A 135 -4.43 -1.67 -8.19
CA PHE A 135 -3.70 -2.50 -7.23
C PHE A 135 -4.25 -2.36 -5.81
N LYS A 136 -4.47 -1.13 -5.33
CA LYS A 136 -5.10 -0.90 -4.02
C LYS A 136 -6.45 -1.60 -3.92
N THR A 137 -7.27 -1.47 -4.96
CA THR A 137 -8.58 -2.09 -5.05
C THR A 137 -8.52 -3.63 -4.94
N LYS A 138 -7.57 -4.28 -5.64
CA LYS A 138 -7.36 -5.74 -5.55
C LYS A 138 -6.77 -6.14 -4.19
N ILE A 139 -5.86 -5.36 -3.63
CA ILE A 139 -5.30 -5.55 -2.27
C ILE A 139 -6.41 -5.54 -1.22
N ASP A 140 -7.31 -4.55 -1.26
CA ASP A 140 -8.40 -4.45 -0.29
C ASP A 140 -9.40 -5.60 -0.45
N ALA A 141 -9.67 -6.04 -1.69
CA ALA A 141 -10.49 -7.24 -1.93
C ALA A 141 -9.83 -8.50 -1.34
N LEU A 142 -8.53 -8.68 -1.54
CA LEU A 142 -7.77 -9.81 -1.02
C LEU A 142 -7.76 -9.82 0.52
N ASN A 143 -7.49 -8.67 1.14
CA ASN A 143 -7.50 -8.51 2.60
C ASN A 143 -8.87 -8.81 3.21
N ARG A 144 -9.98 -8.45 2.54
CA ARG A 144 -11.33 -8.80 3.00
C ARG A 144 -11.56 -10.31 2.99
N LEU A 145 -11.14 -10.98 1.92
CA LEU A 145 -11.27 -12.44 1.80
C LEU A 145 -10.41 -13.18 2.83
N ALA A 146 -9.31 -12.58 3.28
CA ALA A 146 -8.37 -13.19 4.22
C ALA A 146 -8.95 -13.34 5.65
N TRP A 147 -10.10 -12.76 5.98
CA TRP A 147 -10.64 -12.82 7.34
C TRP A 147 -12.05 -13.40 7.35
N THR A 148 -12.17 -14.63 7.86
CA THR A 148 -13.46 -15.31 8.04
C THR A 148 -13.90 -15.36 9.49
N ARG A 149 -12.95 -15.34 10.43
CA ARG A 149 -13.20 -15.15 11.86
C ARG A 149 -12.98 -13.71 12.30
N THR A 150 -13.53 -13.36 13.45
CA THR A 150 -13.21 -12.11 14.14
C THR A 150 -11.71 -12.03 14.41
N GLN A 151 -11.13 -10.88 14.07
CA GLN A 151 -9.74 -10.57 14.38
C GLN A 151 -9.57 -10.35 15.88
N THR A 152 -8.44 -10.81 16.41
CA THR A 152 -7.96 -10.38 17.74
C THR A 152 -7.58 -8.90 17.72
N ASP A 153 -7.48 -8.28 18.89
CA ASP A 153 -7.05 -6.88 19.00
C ASP A 153 -5.68 -6.63 18.34
N SER A 154 -4.75 -7.57 18.51
CA SER A 154 -3.41 -7.50 17.90
C SER A 154 -3.47 -7.57 16.38
N GLU A 155 -4.29 -8.46 15.82
CA GLU A 155 -4.50 -8.56 14.37
C GLU A 155 -5.14 -7.29 13.81
N SER A 156 -6.19 -6.78 14.47
CA SER A 156 -6.90 -5.56 14.07
C SER A 156 -5.96 -4.34 14.05
N GLN A 157 -5.18 -4.14 15.11
CA GLN A 157 -4.20 -3.04 15.17
C GLN A 157 -3.11 -3.16 14.10
N SER A 158 -2.62 -4.38 13.87
CA SER A 158 -1.61 -4.65 12.84
C SER A 158 -2.15 -4.31 11.45
N GLY A 159 -3.40 -4.67 11.15
CA GLY A 159 -4.07 -4.33 9.89
C GLY A 159 -4.13 -2.82 9.63
N VAL A 160 -4.50 -2.03 10.64
CA VAL A 160 -4.56 -0.56 10.52
C VAL A 160 -3.19 0.03 10.19
N SER A 161 -2.14 -0.43 10.87
CA SER A 161 -0.77 0.05 10.60
C SER A 161 -0.30 -0.31 9.18
N ASN A 162 -0.61 -1.52 8.73
CA ASN A 162 -0.21 -2.03 7.43
C ASN A 162 -0.88 -1.29 6.27
N LEU A 163 -2.13 -0.82 6.44
CA LEU A 163 -2.84 -0.03 5.42
C LEU A 163 -2.11 1.27 5.06
N GLY A 164 -1.52 1.96 6.04
CA GLY A 164 -0.70 3.16 5.77
C GLY A 164 0.52 2.82 4.92
N THR A 165 1.28 1.81 5.35
CA THR A 165 2.46 1.33 4.63
C THR A 165 2.14 0.84 3.23
N ILE A 166 1.01 0.16 3.01
CA ILE A 166 0.54 -0.25 1.67
C ILE A 166 0.36 0.97 0.77
N SER A 167 -0.35 2.00 1.24
CA SER A 167 -0.60 3.21 0.46
C SER A 167 0.69 3.94 0.09
N GLU A 168 1.60 4.09 1.05
CA GLU A 168 2.93 4.68 0.81
C GLU A 168 3.74 3.88 -0.20
N THR A 169 3.78 2.54 -0.04
CA THR A 169 4.55 1.66 -0.93
C THR A 169 3.99 1.65 -2.35
N LEU A 170 2.65 1.69 -2.51
CA LEU A 170 2.02 1.79 -3.82
C LEU A 170 2.40 3.09 -4.53
N LEU A 171 2.35 4.23 -3.82
CA LEU A 171 2.75 5.51 -4.40
C LEU A 171 4.25 5.56 -4.68
N GLU A 172 5.10 5.03 -3.81
CA GLU A 172 6.54 4.94 -4.04
C GLU A 172 6.85 4.17 -5.33
N ARG A 173 6.18 3.03 -5.57
CA ARG A 173 6.35 2.26 -6.81
C ARG A 173 5.75 2.98 -8.02
N ALA A 174 4.58 3.60 -7.88
CA ALA A 174 3.93 4.34 -8.96
C ALA A 174 4.76 5.54 -9.43
N LEU A 175 5.50 6.17 -8.51
CA LEU A 175 6.31 7.35 -8.77
C LEU A 175 7.80 7.02 -8.91
N ALA A 176 8.18 5.74 -8.99
CA ALA A 176 9.58 5.31 -8.95
C ALA A 176 10.44 5.99 -10.02
N ASP A 177 9.91 6.15 -11.23
CA ASP A 177 10.61 6.78 -12.36
C ASP A 177 10.87 8.28 -12.16
N LEU A 178 10.12 8.94 -11.27
CA LEU A 178 10.31 10.34 -10.92
C LEU A 178 11.28 10.52 -9.73
N ILE A 179 11.43 9.51 -8.88
CA ILE A 179 12.23 9.57 -7.66
C ILE A 179 13.72 9.45 -8.00
N ASP A 180 14.45 10.55 -7.86
CA ASP A 180 15.88 10.62 -8.19
C ASP A 180 16.80 10.84 -6.97
N GLY A 181 16.22 10.91 -5.77
CA GLY A 181 16.99 11.08 -4.53
C GLY A 181 17.53 12.49 -4.29
N SER A 182 17.26 13.45 -5.19
CA SER A 182 17.81 14.81 -5.11
C SER A 182 16.78 15.91 -5.37
N ARG A 183 16.04 15.83 -6.48
CA ARG A 183 14.98 16.77 -6.87
C ARG A 183 13.61 16.28 -6.42
N PHE A 184 13.40 14.97 -6.41
CA PHE A 184 12.20 14.35 -5.85
C PHE A 184 12.57 13.07 -5.10
N PHE A 185 12.18 12.98 -3.82
CA PHE A 185 12.58 11.86 -2.98
C PHE A 185 11.63 11.58 -1.82
N LYS A 186 11.65 10.34 -1.34
CA LYS A 186 10.93 9.87 -0.15
C LYS A 186 11.68 10.29 1.12
N THR A 187 10.95 10.71 2.16
CA THR A 187 11.52 11.05 3.46
C THR A 187 11.62 9.82 4.37
N SER A 188 12.80 9.59 4.93
CA SER A 188 13.08 8.50 5.87
C SER A 188 13.43 8.98 7.28
N ASN A 189 13.67 10.28 7.45
CA ASN A 189 13.96 10.87 8.75
C ASN A 189 12.65 11.13 9.52
N GLN A 190 12.51 10.47 10.66
CA GLN A 190 11.32 10.55 11.53
C GLN A 190 11.03 11.96 12.04
N GLU A 191 12.05 12.82 12.17
CA GLU A 191 11.89 14.21 12.61
C GLU A 191 11.17 15.08 11.56
N ILE A 192 11.25 14.71 10.28
CA ILE A 192 10.65 15.46 9.16
C ILE A 192 9.44 14.76 8.55
N GLN A 193 9.18 13.50 8.88
CA GLN A 193 8.02 12.73 8.37
C GLN A 193 6.67 13.37 8.73
N SER A 194 6.62 14.22 9.76
CA SER A 194 5.41 15.00 10.07
C SER A 194 5.01 16.00 9.00
N TYR A 195 5.93 16.40 8.11
CA TYR A 195 5.67 17.36 7.02
C TYR A 195 5.16 16.67 5.75
N GLY A 196 5.63 15.46 5.46
CA GLY A 196 5.22 14.67 4.31
C GLY A 196 6.12 13.46 4.09
N ASP A 197 5.60 12.53 3.30
CA ASP A 197 6.24 11.25 2.96
C ASP A 197 7.18 11.40 1.76
N PHE A 198 6.91 12.37 0.88
CA PHE A 198 7.80 12.75 -0.23
C PHE A 198 7.98 14.26 -0.29
N VAL A 199 9.08 14.69 -0.90
CA VAL A 199 9.37 16.10 -1.14
C VAL A 199 9.93 16.30 -2.55
N LEU A 200 9.39 17.31 -3.24
CA LEU A 200 9.82 17.78 -4.55
C LEU A 200 10.38 19.19 -4.41
N MET A 201 11.63 19.39 -4.85
CA MET A 201 12.35 20.66 -4.73
C MET A 201 11.76 21.70 -5.70
N CYS A 202 11.17 22.76 -5.15
CA CYS A 202 10.45 23.81 -5.88
C CYS A 202 10.63 25.19 -5.21
N LEU A 203 10.23 26.24 -5.93
CA LEU A 203 10.09 27.61 -5.41
C LEU A 203 8.62 28.06 -5.37
N PRO A 204 8.26 28.99 -4.45
CA PRO A 204 9.09 29.53 -3.38
C PRO A 204 9.33 28.51 -2.25
N ASN A 205 8.49 27.47 -2.17
CA ASN A 205 8.59 26.40 -1.20
C ASN A 205 8.77 25.06 -1.90
N ASN A 206 9.43 24.13 -1.22
CA ASN A 206 9.38 22.72 -1.61
C ASN A 206 7.94 22.21 -1.53
N LEU A 207 7.58 21.36 -2.48
CA LEU A 207 6.27 20.73 -2.54
C LEU A 207 6.32 19.40 -1.79
N TRP A 208 5.52 19.29 -0.74
CA TRP A 208 5.44 18.11 0.10
C TRP A 208 4.25 17.24 -0.30
N LEU A 209 4.41 15.92 -0.30
CA LEU A 209 3.31 14.99 -0.50
C LEU A 209 3.02 14.32 0.83
N SER A 210 1.79 14.48 1.33
CA SER A 210 1.30 13.80 2.51
C SER A 210 0.37 12.67 2.10
N VAL A 211 0.87 11.45 2.18
CA VAL A 211 0.15 10.22 1.89
C VAL A 211 -0.77 9.87 3.05
N LYS A 212 -1.97 9.42 2.72
CA LYS A 212 -2.98 8.92 3.65
C LYS A 212 -3.48 7.58 3.16
N SER A 213 -3.92 6.74 4.10
CA SER A 213 -4.56 5.48 3.78
C SER A 213 -5.98 5.72 3.25
N ASN A 214 -7.01 5.56 4.09
CA ASN A 214 -8.41 5.58 3.64
C ASN A 214 -9.19 6.83 4.10
N TYR A 215 -8.62 7.62 5.00
CA TYR A 215 -9.28 8.77 5.62
C TYR A 215 -8.33 9.94 5.67
N ALA A 216 -8.85 11.15 5.47
CA ALA A 216 -8.05 12.36 5.62
C ALA A 216 -7.64 12.54 7.09
N ARG A 217 -8.55 12.19 8.03
CA ARG A 217 -8.47 12.42 9.50
C ARG A 217 -8.13 13.89 9.83
N GLU A 218 -8.41 14.32 11.06
CA GLU A 218 -8.17 15.71 11.51
C GLU A 218 -6.68 16.15 11.50
N ARG A 219 -5.75 15.22 11.21
CA ARG A 219 -4.30 15.44 11.25
C ARG A 219 -3.72 16.14 10.03
N LEU A 220 -4.49 16.43 8.99
CA LEU A 220 -4.03 17.32 7.90
C LEU A 220 -3.73 18.75 8.40
N LEU A 221 -4.15 19.10 9.62
CA LEU A 221 -4.02 20.45 10.17
C LEU A 221 -2.69 20.73 10.89
N ALA A 222 -1.85 19.72 11.15
CA ALA A 222 -0.63 19.88 11.94
C ALA A 222 0.63 20.25 11.11
N SER A 223 0.59 20.11 9.80
CA SER A 223 1.77 20.14 8.90
C SER A 223 2.00 21.45 8.15
N GLY A 224 1.30 22.55 8.45
CA GLY A 224 1.29 23.65 7.49
C GLY A 224 0.96 25.01 8.05
N TYR A 225 2.00 25.80 8.29
CA TYR A 225 1.85 27.25 8.33
C TYR A 225 2.69 27.98 7.28
N THR A 226 3.48 27.28 6.45
CA THR A 226 4.39 27.92 5.47
C THR A 226 4.80 27.06 4.27
N THR A 227 4.25 25.86 4.07
CA THR A 227 4.70 24.92 3.03
C THR A 227 3.59 24.60 2.02
N ASP A 228 4.00 24.29 0.79
CA ASP A 228 3.10 23.81 -0.26
C ASP A 228 2.92 22.30 -0.12
N ILE A 229 1.69 21.82 0.01
CA ILE A 229 1.41 20.42 0.32
C ILE A 229 0.38 19.83 -0.66
N LEU A 230 0.60 18.58 -1.05
CA LEU A 230 -0.36 17.74 -1.75
C LEU A 230 -0.90 16.69 -0.78
N GLY A 231 -2.22 16.61 -0.63
CA GLY A 231 -2.86 15.52 0.09
C GLY A 231 -3.14 14.40 -0.89
N VAL A 232 -2.55 13.23 -0.66
CA VAL A 232 -2.71 12.07 -1.54
C VAL A 232 -3.25 10.92 -0.71
N GLY A 233 -4.30 10.25 -1.17
CA GLY A 233 -4.79 9.10 -0.43
C GLY A 233 -5.83 8.28 -1.17
N PHE A 234 -6.04 7.06 -0.68
CA PHE A 234 -7.09 6.17 -1.15
C PHE A 234 -8.38 6.42 -0.38
N PHE A 235 -8.80 7.69 -0.34
CA PHE A 235 -9.96 8.15 0.42
C PHE A 235 -11.21 7.39 -0.01
N THR A 236 -12.06 7.01 0.95
CA THR A 236 -13.30 6.26 0.69
C THR A 236 -14.56 7.05 1.03
N ASP A 237 -14.44 8.22 1.67
CA ASP A 237 -15.58 9.04 2.10
C ASP A 237 -15.56 10.42 1.43
N TYR A 238 -16.38 10.60 0.40
CA TYR A 238 -16.49 11.85 -0.34
C TYR A 238 -16.93 13.03 0.54
N ARG A 239 -17.65 12.77 1.65
CA ARG A 239 -18.17 13.82 2.56
C ARG A 239 -17.06 14.57 3.28
N GLU A 240 -15.84 14.04 3.28
CA GLU A 240 -14.66 14.76 3.78
C GLU A 240 -14.34 16.00 2.92
N PHE A 241 -14.76 16.02 1.65
CA PHE A 241 -14.37 17.02 0.63
C PHE A 241 -15.51 17.92 0.14
N THR A 242 -16.69 17.83 0.74
CA THR A 242 -17.88 18.61 0.33
C THR A 242 -18.15 19.84 1.21
N SER A 243 -17.52 19.92 2.38
CA SER A 243 -17.70 21.04 3.31
C SER A 243 -16.80 22.23 2.94
N LYS A 244 -17.41 23.37 2.62
CA LYS A 244 -16.69 24.65 2.39
C LYS A 244 -15.75 25.00 3.54
N ALA A 245 -16.17 24.74 4.78
CA ALA A 245 -15.34 25.02 5.96
C ALA A 245 -14.10 24.12 6.01
N LYS A 246 -14.24 22.82 5.71
CA LYS A 246 -13.10 21.88 5.67
C LYS A 246 -12.14 22.22 4.53
N ILE A 247 -12.65 22.45 3.32
CA ILE A 247 -11.84 22.84 2.16
C ILE A 247 -11.02 24.09 2.46
N ARG A 248 -11.67 25.14 2.99
CA ARG A 248 -10.97 26.36 3.39
C ARG A 248 -9.90 26.08 4.45
N ASN A 249 -10.14 25.18 5.40
CA ASN A 249 -9.14 24.83 6.40
C ASN A 249 -7.95 24.10 5.79
N PHE A 250 -8.15 23.18 4.85
CA PHE A 250 -7.04 22.55 4.11
C PHE A 250 -6.20 23.57 3.34
N GLN A 251 -6.86 24.51 2.64
CA GLN A 251 -6.16 25.56 1.90
C GLN A 251 -5.38 26.50 2.83
N ARG A 252 -5.94 26.83 4.00
CA ARG A 252 -5.26 27.67 5.01
C ARG A 252 -4.00 27.03 5.58
N VAL A 253 -3.93 25.71 5.63
CA VAL A 253 -2.73 25.00 6.08
C VAL A 253 -1.77 24.68 4.92
N GLY A 254 -1.97 25.26 3.73
CA GLY A 254 -1.01 25.16 2.63
C GLY A 254 -1.21 23.99 1.67
N PHE A 255 -2.35 23.27 1.75
CA PHE A 255 -2.66 22.32 0.68
C PHE A 255 -2.92 23.07 -0.63
N LEU A 256 -2.20 22.68 -1.69
CA LEU A 256 -2.42 23.14 -3.06
C LEU A 256 -3.39 22.23 -3.81
N ALA A 257 -3.43 20.94 -3.48
CA ALA A 257 -4.39 20.00 -4.03
C ALA A 257 -4.63 18.80 -3.11
N MET A 258 -5.80 18.18 -3.26
CA MET A 258 -6.16 16.86 -2.74
C MET A 258 -6.41 15.93 -3.92
N TYR A 259 -5.63 14.86 -4.01
CA TYR A 259 -5.77 13.81 -5.00
C TYR A 259 -6.69 12.72 -4.45
N LEU A 260 -7.81 12.54 -5.13
CA LEU A 260 -8.90 11.64 -4.72
C LEU A 260 -8.97 10.46 -5.69
N PRO A 261 -9.24 9.24 -5.22
CA PRO A 261 -9.41 8.10 -6.11
C PRO A 261 -10.51 8.36 -7.11
N ASP A 262 -10.14 8.27 -8.38
CA ASP A 262 -11.02 8.35 -9.55
C ASP A 262 -11.42 6.97 -10.07
N VAL A 263 -10.95 5.91 -9.40
CA VAL A 263 -11.42 4.52 -9.53
C VAL A 263 -12.00 4.07 -8.18
N PRO A 264 -13.03 3.19 -8.16
CA PRO A 264 -13.56 2.62 -6.93
C PRO A 264 -12.49 1.91 -6.08
N VAL A 265 -12.37 2.32 -4.81
CA VAL A 265 -11.38 1.76 -3.86
C VAL A 265 -12.02 1.04 -2.67
N SER A 266 -13.31 1.25 -2.41
CA SER A 266 -14.09 0.52 -1.39
C SER A 266 -15.05 -0.48 -2.02
N ARG A 267 -15.57 -1.43 -1.22
CA ARG A 267 -16.57 -2.40 -1.69
C ARG A 267 -17.85 -1.71 -2.17
N ASP A 268 -18.36 -0.78 -1.37
CA ASP A 268 -19.60 -0.07 -1.67
C ASP A 268 -19.44 0.74 -2.97
N GLN A 269 -18.27 1.33 -3.17
CA GLN A 269 -17.91 2.04 -4.41
C GLN A 269 -17.77 1.10 -5.61
N GLN A 270 -17.21 -0.10 -5.42
CA GLN A 270 -17.14 -1.13 -6.46
C GLN A 270 -18.54 -1.60 -6.88
N GLU A 271 -19.44 -1.84 -5.92
CA GLU A 271 -20.81 -2.27 -6.17
C GLU A 271 -21.65 -1.17 -6.83
N ALA A 272 -21.41 0.09 -6.48
CA ALA A 272 -22.07 1.26 -7.07
C ALA A 272 -21.39 1.79 -8.34
N GLU A 273 -20.26 1.20 -8.76
CA GLU A 273 -19.43 1.64 -9.89
C GLU A 273 -19.08 3.15 -9.84
N ILE A 274 -18.83 3.68 -8.63
CA ILE A 274 -18.58 5.10 -8.39
C ILE A 274 -17.31 5.31 -7.57
N SER A 275 -16.52 6.33 -7.91
CA SER A 275 -15.28 6.68 -7.21
C SER A 275 -15.49 7.87 -6.28
N THR A 276 -14.55 8.09 -5.34
CA THR A 276 -14.64 9.22 -4.42
C THR A 276 -14.58 10.55 -5.17
N TYR A 277 -13.71 10.66 -6.17
CA TYR A 277 -13.63 11.87 -7.01
C TYR A 277 -14.97 12.14 -7.70
N GLU A 278 -15.61 11.11 -8.24
CA GLU A 278 -16.89 11.22 -8.93
C GLU A 278 -18.03 11.63 -7.97
N GLU A 279 -18.12 10.99 -6.79
CA GLU A 279 -19.09 11.36 -5.75
C GLU A 279 -18.98 12.84 -5.34
N VAL A 280 -17.75 13.35 -5.23
CA VAL A 280 -17.51 14.78 -4.94
C VAL A 280 -17.95 15.65 -6.11
N ARG A 281 -17.58 15.30 -7.35
CA ARG A 281 -17.94 16.05 -8.56
C ARG A 281 -19.47 16.17 -8.68
N GLU A 282 -20.18 15.06 -8.53
CA GLU A 282 -21.65 15.03 -8.55
C GLU A 282 -22.27 15.87 -7.42
N PHE A 283 -21.65 15.89 -6.23
CA PHE A 283 -22.13 16.74 -5.14
C PHE A 283 -22.09 18.22 -5.51
N TYR A 284 -20.94 18.71 -6.01
CA TYR A 284 -20.79 20.12 -6.39
C TYR A 284 -21.71 20.50 -7.56
N GLN A 285 -21.82 19.61 -8.56
CA GLN A 285 -22.73 19.79 -9.69
C GLN A 285 -24.19 19.88 -9.24
N ARG A 286 -24.66 18.99 -8.37
CA ARG A 286 -26.02 19.03 -7.81
C ARG A 286 -26.31 20.29 -7.01
N GLN A 287 -25.30 20.85 -6.36
CA GLN A 287 -25.40 22.10 -5.62
C GLN A 287 -25.29 23.34 -6.51
N ASN A 288 -25.09 23.19 -7.84
CA ASN A 288 -24.79 24.27 -8.77
C ASN A 288 -23.62 25.15 -8.29
N HIS A 289 -22.59 24.51 -7.74
CA HIS A 289 -21.36 25.16 -7.29
C HIS A 289 -20.19 24.65 -8.12
N GLU A 290 -19.25 25.55 -8.42
CA GLU A 290 -17.96 25.15 -8.99
C GLU A 290 -17.16 24.34 -7.97
N MET A 291 -16.33 23.43 -8.50
CA MET A 291 -15.32 22.73 -7.71
C MET A 291 -14.35 23.75 -7.09
N PRO A 292 -13.87 23.51 -5.86
CA PRO A 292 -13.00 24.46 -5.19
C PRO A 292 -11.68 24.64 -5.95
N LYS A 293 -11.24 25.89 -6.05
CA LYS A 293 -9.93 26.26 -6.61
C LYS A 293 -8.92 26.51 -5.48
N ASN A 294 -7.65 26.23 -5.74
CA ASN A 294 -6.57 26.53 -4.81
C ASN A 294 -6.16 28.02 -4.87
N ILE A 295 -5.13 28.40 -4.11
CA ILE A 295 -4.63 29.78 -4.04
C ILE A 295 -4.11 30.31 -5.40
N ASN A 296 -3.76 29.42 -6.32
CA ASN A 296 -3.25 29.74 -7.66
C ASN A 296 -4.37 29.77 -8.73
N GLY A 297 -5.61 29.46 -8.35
CA GLY A 297 -6.76 29.40 -9.26
C GLY A 297 -6.88 28.07 -10.04
N THR A 298 -6.06 27.06 -9.75
CA THR A 298 -6.17 25.72 -10.32
C THR A 298 -7.10 24.84 -9.48
N ASP A 299 -7.52 23.68 -9.99
CA ASP A 299 -8.42 22.79 -9.25
C ASP A 299 -7.78 22.28 -7.95
N PHE A 300 -8.50 22.42 -6.84
CA PHE A 300 -8.04 21.95 -5.54
C PHE A 300 -8.30 20.46 -5.34
N LEU A 301 -9.37 19.92 -5.91
CA LEU A 301 -9.67 18.47 -5.84
C LEU A 301 -9.39 17.87 -7.21
N ARG A 302 -8.50 16.89 -7.26
CA ARG A 302 -7.96 16.31 -8.51
C ARG A 302 -8.13 14.79 -8.53
N PRO A 303 -8.25 14.18 -9.71
CA PRO A 303 -8.21 12.72 -9.84
C PRO A 303 -6.82 12.19 -9.47
N LEU A 304 -6.77 11.12 -8.69
CA LEU A 304 -5.53 10.51 -8.20
C LEU A 304 -4.67 9.96 -9.34
N SER A 305 -5.27 9.49 -10.43
CA SER A 305 -4.56 9.10 -11.65
C SER A 305 -3.74 10.24 -12.27
N GLY A 306 -4.14 11.50 -12.04
CA GLY A 306 -3.43 12.68 -12.54
C GLY A 306 -2.14 13.02 -11.79
N LEU A 307 -1.91 12.45 -10.60
CA LEU A 307 -0.78 12.81 -9.73
C LEU A 307 0.57 12.66 -10.42
N TYR A 308 0.79 11.55 -11.11
CA TYR A 308 2.07 11.30 -11.78
C TYR A 308 2.40 12.40 -12.80
N ASN A 309 1.42 12.75 -13.65
CA ASN A 309 1.60 13.75 -14.70
C ASN A 309 1.82 15.15 -14.14
N ASP A 310 1.10 15.52 -13.07
CA ASP A 310 1.27 16.82 -12.42
C ASP A 310 2.69 16.96 -11.81
N LEU A 311 3.22 15.89 -11.21
CA LEU A 311 4.60 15.88 -10.69
C LEU A 311 5.64 15.84 -11.81
N ALA A 312 5.41 15.04 -12.85
CA ALA A 312 6.30 14.96 -14.01
C ALA A 312 6.44 16.32 -14.69
N ALA A 313 5.33 17.05 -14.89
CA ALA A 313 5.32 18.39 -15.47
C ALA A 313 6.14 19.40 -14.67
N LEU A 314 6.18 19.29 -13.33
CA LEU A 314 7.10 20.10 -12.52
C LEU A 314 8.57 19.70 -12.73
N LEU A 315 8.84 18.40 -12.85
CA LEU A 315 10.19 17.87 -13.01
C LEU A 315 10.78 18.09 -14.41
N GLU A 316 9.95 18.34 -15.43
CA GLU A 316 10.38 18.78 -16.77
C GLU A 316 11.24 20.05 -16.71
N GLU A 317 10.97 20.96 -15.77
CA GLU A 317 11.87 22.08 -15.47
C GLU A 317 13.07 21.56 -14.66
N GLU A 318 14.18 21.28 -15.34
CA GLU A 318 15.41 20.80 -14.72
C GLU A 318 16.08 21.85 -13.83
N ASN A 319 15.95 23.13 -14.17
CA ASN A 319 16.51 24.21 -13.38
C ASN A 319 15.57 24.57 -12.22
N ILE A 320 15.92 24.10 -11.01
CA ILE A 320 15.15 24.35 -9.78
C ILE A 320 14.85 25.85 -9.57
N GLN A 321 15.70 26.76 -10.04
CA GLN A 321 15.47 28.22 -9.93
C GLN A 321 14.23 28.70 -10.70
N ASN A 322 13.77 27.92 -11.68
CA ASN A 322 12.58 28.20 -12.49
C ASN A 322 11.39 27.28 -12.14
N ARG A 323 11.61 26.22 -11.35
CA ARG A 323 10.56 25.27 -10.99
C ARG A 323 9.69 25.83 -9.88
N THR A 324 8.46 26.25 -10.21
CA THR A 324 7.58 26.93 -9.26
C THR A 324 6.27 26.20 -9.00
N THR A 325 5.80 26.22 -7.75
CA THR A 325 4.45 25.78 -7.36
C THR A 325 3.35 26.81 -7.67
N ILE A 326 3.71 28.02 -8.13
CA ILE A 326 2.77 29.13 -8.39
C ILE A 326 1.73 28.78 -9.47
N LYS A 327 2.09 27.90 -10.40
CA LYS A 327 1.18 27.42 -11.46
C LYS A 327 0.63 26.02 -11.19
N PHE A 328 0.94 25.46 -10.02
CA PHE A 328 0.54 24.10 -9.68
C PHE A 328 -0.95 23.98 -9.46
#